data_AF-A0A960VED2-F1
#
_entry.id   AF-A0A960VED2-F1
#
_cell.length_a   1.000
_cell.length_b   1.000
_cell.length_c   1.000
_cell.angle_alpha   90.00
_cell.angle_beta   90.00
_cell.angle_gamma   90.00
#
_symmetry.space_group_name_H-M   'P 1'
#
loop_
_entity.id
_entity.type
_entity.pdbx_description
1 polymer ?
#
loop_
_entity_poly.entity_id
_entity_poly.type
_entity_poly.pdbx_seq_one_letter_code
_entity_poly.pdbx_strand_id
1 'polypeptide(L)'
;MQQKAFYTSSQVEKEIHRLVEELRTINIAHQIRMELEQRLNSCFIEVKNVGEEDVTGLKKIETEINEIDELMAFEAVYQAEQEISKRERHSSEYMGLENIRKDLESDTITPSEARHAIKEIMRHH
;
A
#
# COMPACT_ATOMS: atom_id res chain seq x y z
N MET A 1 -22.52 -23.04 15.07
CA MET A 1 -21.99 -22.31 13.90
C MET A 1 -20.78 -21.44 14.22
N GLN A 2 -20.60 -20.97 15.48
CA GLN A 2 -19.49 -20.09 15.89
C GLN A 2 -18.07 -20.66 15.69
N GLN A 3 -17.85 -21.98 15.85
CA GLN A 3 -16.52 -22.57 15.62
C GLN A 3 -16.01 -22.36 14.20
N LYS A 4 -16.87 -22.46 13.17
CA LYS A 4 -16.44 -22.38 11.77
C LYS A 4 -15.97 -20.97 11.38
N ALA A 5 -16.63 -19.92 11.87
CA ALA A 5 -16.23 -18.53 11.63
C ALA A 5 -14.88 -18.19 12.28
N PHE A 6 -14.64 -18.69 13.49
CA PHE A 6 -13.37 -18.49 14.20
C PHE A 6 -12.18 -19.16 13.49
N TYR A 7 -12.35 -20.38 12.96
CA TYR A 7 -11.30 -21.05 12.18
C TYR A 7 -11.02 -20.35 10.84
N THR A 8 -12.05 -19.78 10.19
CA THR A 8 -11.89 -18.99 8.96
C THR A 8 -11.15 -17.69 9.24
N SER A 9 -11.50 -16.94 10.30
CA SER A 9 -10.80 -15.70 10.70
C SER A 9 -9.31 -15.94 10.91
N SER A 10 -8.94 -16.96 11.69
CA SER A 10 -7.53 -17.26 11.98
C SER A 10 -6.70 -17.67 10.76
N GLN A 11 -7.32 -18.26 9.73
CA GLN A 11 -6.63 -18.61 8.48
C GLN A 11 -6.43 -17.39 7.59
N VAL A 12 -7.44 -16.53 7.47
CA VAL A 12 -7.36 -15.30 6.68
C VAL A 12 -6.37 -14.32 7.31
N GLU A 13 -6.35 -14.18 8.63
CA GLU A 13 -5.36 -13.37 9.34
C GLU A 13 -3.92 -13.83 9.04
N LYS A 14 -3.65 -15.14 9.05
CA LYS A 14 -2.32 -15.67 8.70
C LYS A 14 -1.93 -15.37 7.26
N GLU A 15 -2.90 -15.46 6.35
CA GLU A 15 -2.68 -15.12 4.95
C GLU A 15 -2.37 -13.63 4.79
N ILE A 16 -3.06 -12.75 5.52
CA ILE A 16 -2.76 -11.31 5.55
C ILE A 16 -1.31 -11.06 6.00
N HIS A 17 -0.88 -11.63 7.13
CA HIS A 17 0.48 -11.42 7.63
C HIS A 17 1.51 -11.92 6.62
N ARG A 18 1.26 -13.07 5.98
CA ARG A 18 2.12 -13.60 4.93
C ARG A 18 2.18 -12.65 3.72
N LEU A 19 1.04 -12.12 3.27
CA LEU A 19 0.98 -11.19 2.14
C LEU A 19 1.69 -9.86 2.47
N VAL A 20 1.54 -9.35 3.69
CA VAL A 20 2.27 -8.19 4.20
C VAL A 20 3.77 -8.46 4.19
N GLU A 21 4.23 -9.59 4.71
CA GLU A 21 5.64 -9.98 4.67
C GLU A 21 6.17 -10.10 3.24
N GLU A 22 5.40 -10.72 2.33
CA GLU A 22 5.75 -10.79 0.92
C GLU A 22 5.88 -9.38 0.32
N LEU A 23 4.93 -8.47 0.58
CA LEU A 23 4.95 -7.07 0.10
C LEU A 23 6.06 -6.20 0.69
N ARG A 24 6.60 -6.54 1.87
CA ARG A 24 7.79 -5.90 2.47
C ARG A 24 9.09 -6.29 1.77
N THR A 25 9.07 -7.34 0.96
CA THR A 25 10.26 -7.78 0.24
C THR A 25 10.70 -6.68 -0.74
N ILE A 26 11.96 -6.28 -0.65
CA ILE A 26 12.52 -5.29 -1.58
C ILE A 26 12.62 -5.94 -2.96
N ASN A 27 12.29 -5.18 -4.02
CA ASN A 27 12.50 -5.57 -5.43
C ASN A 27 11.52 -6.62 -6.01
N ILE A 28 10.27 -6.63 -5.53
CA ILE A 28 9.19 -7.44 -6.13
C ILE A 28 8.84 -6.87 -7.51
N ALA A 29 8.69 -7.71 -8.52
CA ALA A 29 8.24 -7.28 -9.84
C ALA A 29 6.84 -6.63 -9.75
N HIS A 30 6.61 -5.54 -10.49
CA HIS A 30 5.36 -4.75 -10.41
C HIS A 30 4.09 -5.60 -10.55
N GLN A 31 4.06 -6.55 -11.48
CA GLN A 31 2.92 -7.44 -11.69
C GLN A 31 2.64 -8.33 -10.46
N ILE A 32 3.69 -8.88 -9.85
CA ILE A 32 3.58 -9.72 -8.64
C ILE A 32 3.07 -8.85 -7.49
N ARG A 33 3.60 -7.63 -7.34
CA ARG A 33 3.15 -6.69 -6.32
C ARG A 33 1.65 -6.39 -6.45
N MET A 34 1.15 -6.10 -7.65
CA MET A 34 -0.29 -5.88 -7.89
C MET A 34 -1.15 -7.08 -7.49
N GLU A 35 -0.71 -8.30 -7.80
CA GLU A 35 -1.43 -9.52 -7.42
C GLU A 35 -1.48 -9.71 -5.89
N LEU A 36 -0.37 -9.44 -5.21
CA LEU A 36 -0.30 -9.49 -3.75
C LEU A 36 -1.21 -8.45 -3.09
N GLU A 37 -1.24 -7.21 -3.60
CA GLU A 37 -2.14 -6.15 -3.12
C GLU A 37 -3.62 -6.53 -3.29
N GLN A 38 -4.00 -7.07 -4.44
CA GLN A 38 -5.37 -7.51 -4.69
C GLN A 38 -5.79 -8.64 -3.74
N ARG A 39 -4.88 -9.59 -3.50
CA ARG A 39 -5.11 -10.68 -2.52
C ARG A 39 -5.22 -10.11 -1.11
N LEU A 40 -4.35 -9.19 -0.72
CA LEU A 40 -4.35 -8.56 0.60
C LEU A 40 -5.67 -7.82 0.85
N ASN A 41 -6.11 -7.00 -0.11
CA ASN A 41 -7.38 -6.29 -0.03
C ASN A 41 -8.57 -7.25 0.06
N SER A 42 -8.54 -8.36 -0.69
CA SER A 42 -9.61 -9.38 -0.63
C SER A 42 -9.68 -10.04 0.75
N CYS A 43 -8.53 -10.44 1.31
CA CYS A 43 -8.46 -11.00 2.65
C CYS A 43 -8.91 -9.98 3.70
N PHE A 44 -8.52 -8.72 3.58
CA PHE A 44 -8.92 -7.66 4.50
C PHE A 44 -10.43 -7.43 4.50
N ILE A 45 -11.07 -7.40 3.33
CA ILE A 45 -12.53 -7.33 3.19
C ILE A 45 -13.20 -8.54 3.85
N GLU A 46 -12.63 -9.75 3.68
CA GLU A 46 -13.15 -10.97 4.31
C GLU A 46 -13.09 -10.89 5.84
N VAL A 47 -11.96 -10.48 6.44
CA VAL A 47 -11.86 -10.31 7.90
C VAL A 47 -12.83 -9.24 8.39
N LYS A 48 -12.96 -8.11 7.68
CA LYS A 48 -13.89 -7.03 8.04
C LYS A 48 -15.35 -7.49 8.00
N ASN A 49 -15.71 -8.36 7.05
CA ASN A 49 -17.07 -8.91 6.94
C ASN A 49 -17.36 -9.99 8.00
N VAL A 50 -16.33 -10.67 8.50
CA VAL A 50 -16.45 -11.71 9.54
C VAL A 50 -16.39 -11.11 10.95
N GLY A 51 -15.68 -9.99 11.13
CA GLY A 51 -15.24 -9.49 12.43
C GLY A 51 -15.88 -8.16 12.86
N GLU A 52 -17.14 -8.19 13.30
CA GLU A 52 -17.59 -7.21 14.31
C GLU A 52 -17.18 -7.63 15.75
N GLU A 53 -16.77 -8.89 15.97
CA GLU A 53 -16.57 -9.45 17.33
C GLU A 53 -15.09 -9.53 17.81
N ASP A 54 -14.07 -9.46 16.94
CA ASP A 54 -12.63 -9.49 17.34
C ASP A 54 -11.87 -8.22 16.89
N VAL A 55 -12.05 -7.17 17.68
CA VAL A 55 -11.52 -5.81 17.42
C VAL A 55 -10.00 -5.71 17.58
N THR A 56 -9.33 -6.67 18.25
CA THR A 56 -7.90 -6.55 18.55
C THR A 56 -7.02 -7.08 17.42
N GLY A 57 -7.40 -8.21 16.81
CA GLY A 57 -6.69 -8.75 15.64
C GLY A 57 -6.81 -7.83 14.42
N LEU A 58 -8.01 -7.32 14.18
CA LEU A 58 -8.31 -6.38 13.10
C LEU A 58 -7.45 -5.12 13.14
N LYS A 59 -7.30 -4.50 14.31
CA LYS A 59 -6.47 -3.28 14.45
C LYS A 59 -5.01 -3.50 14.10
N LYS A 60 -4.42 -4.65 14.47
CA LYS A 60 -3.03 -4.96 14.11
C LYS A 60 -2.88 -5.11 12.60
N ILE A 61 -3.82 -5.82 11.98
CA ILE A 61 -3.88 -5.99 10.54
C ILE A 61 -4.04 -4.65 9.82
N GLU A 62 -4.93 -3.78 10.29
CA GLU A 62 -5.10 -2.43 9.75
C GLU A 62 -3.80 -1.63 9.83
N THR A 63 -3.10 -1.68 10.97
CA THR A 63 -1.79 -1.04 11.11
C THR A 63 -0.78 -1.60 10.12
N GLU A 64 -0.65 -2.93 10.01
CA GLU A 64 0.28 -3.56 9.09
C GLU A 64 -0.01 -3.20 7.63
N ILE A 65 -1.28 -3.17 7.23
CA ILE A 65 -1.69 -2.77 5.88
C ILE A 65 -1.35 -1.30 5.63
N ASN A 66 -1.63 -0.41 6.59
CA ASN A 66 -1.31 1.01 6.48
C ASN A 66 0.20 1.25 6.33
N GLU A 67 1.03 0.53 7.09
CA GLU A 67 2.49 0.60 6.95
C GLU A 67 2.98 0.18 5.55
N ILE A 68 2.35 -0.84 4.96
CA ILE A 68 2.64 -1.26 3.58
C ILE A 68 2.23 -0.18 2.58
N ASP A 69 1.05 0.39 2.78
CA ASP A 69 0.53 1.45 1.92
C ASP A 69 1.47 2.66 1.91
N GLU A 70 1.95 3.09 3.07
CA GLU A 70 2.94 4.16 3.23
C GLU A 70 4.25 3.83 2.52
N LEU A 71 4.84 2.66 2.81
CA LEU A 71 6.08 2.21 2.18
C LEU A 71 5.97 2.24 0.66
N MET A 72 4.83 1.77 0.13
CA MET A 72 4.57 1.75 -1.30
C MET A 72 4.42 3.14 -1.91
N ALA A 73 3.80 4.08 -1.20
CA ALA A 73 3.71 5.45 -1.70
C ALA A 73 5.10 6.09 -1.83
N PHE A 74 5.97 5.90 -0.84
CA PHE A 74 7.36 6.35 -0.91
C PHE A 74 8.17 5.66 -2.02
N GLU A 75 8.00 4.35 -2.20
CA GLU A 75 8.63 3.62 -3.29
C GLU A 75 8.16 4.16 -4.66
N ALA A 76 6.87 4.42 -4.82
CA ALA A 76 6.33 4.99 -6.05
C ALA A 76 6.92 6.37 -6.36
N VAL A 77 7.09 7.24 -5.36
CA VAL A 77 7.79 8.53 -5.53
C VAL A 77 9.22 8.29 -6.02
N TYR A 78 9.96 7.40 -5.35
CA TYR A 78 11.36 7.13 -5.68
C TYR A 78 11.54 6.53 -7.09
N GLN A 79 10.63 5.65 -7.52
CA GLN A 79 10.64 5.11 -8.88
C GLN A 79 10.34 6.20 -9.92
N ALA A 80 9.31 7.02 -9.68
CA ALA A 80 8.96 8.12 -10.57
C ALA A 80 10.10 9.15 -10.69
N GLU A 81 10.78 9.49 -9.59
CA GLU A 81 11.95 10.39 -9.60
C GLU A 81 13.16 9.82 -10.35
N GLN A 82 13.31 8.49 -10.40
CA GLN A 82 14.38 7.84 -11.18
C GLN A 82 14.07 7.80 -12.67
N GLU A 83 12.78 7.71 -13.03
CA GLU A 83 12.31 7.72 -14.41
C GLU A 83 12.44 9.12 -15.03
N ILE A 84 12.11 10.16 -14.27
CA ILE A 84 12.39 11.55 -14.67
C ILE A 84 13.90 11.77 -14.72
N SER A 85 14.42 12.20 -15.87
CA SER A 85 15.85 12.37 -16.07
C SER A 85 16.46 13.33 -15.06
N LYS A 86 17.68 13.06 -14.58
CA LYS A 86 18.44 13.99 -13.70
C LYS A 86 18.65 15.37 -14.32
N ARG A 87 18.51 15.52 -15.64
CA ARG A 87 18.59 16.81 -16.36
C ARG A 87 17.31 17.64 -16.25
N GLU A 88 16.22 17.04 -15.79
CA GLU A 88 14.87 17.59 -15.74
C GLU A 88 14.40 17.84 -14.30
N ARG A 89 15.33 17.90 -13.33
CA ARG A 89 15.00 18.19 -11.92
C ARG A 89 14.30 19.53 -11.67
N HIS A 90 14.27 20.40 -12.67
CA HIS A 90 13.55 21.68 -12.63
C HIS A 90 12.22 21.65 -13.41
N SER A 91 11.82 20.49 -13.92
CA SER A 91 10.55 20.34 -14.63
C SER A 91 9.38 20.40 -13.64
N SER A 92 8.19 20.73 -14.17
CA SER A 92 6.94 20.72 -13.41
C SER A 92 6.66 19.37 -12.77
N GLU A 93 7.02 18.29 -13.45
CA GLU A 93 6.79 16.91 -13.04
C GLU A 93 7.67 16.57 -11.83
N TYR A 94 8.96 16.90 -11.89
CA TYR A 94 9.87 16.65 -10.75
C TYR A 94 9.47 17.46 -9.52
N MET A 95 9.12 18.75 -9.69
CA MET A 95 8.59 19.56 -8.59
C MET A 95 7.28 19.01 -8.04
N GLY A 96 6.42 18.42 -8.89
CA GLY A 96 5.21 17.72 -8.47
C GLY A 96 5.52 16.53 -7.57
N LEU A 97 6.49 15.68 -7.94
CA LEU A 97 6.93 14.55 -7.12
C LEU A 97 7.54 15.00 -5.78
N GLU A 98 8.35 16.07 -5.78
CA GLU A 98 8.90 16.64 -4.54
C GLU A 98 7.81 17.14 -3.59
N ASN A 99 6.73 17.73 -4.12
CA ASN A 99 5.60 18.17 -3.32
C ASN A 99 4.84 16.96 -2.74
N ILE A 100 4.55 15.95 -3.55
CA ILE A 100 3.92 14.70 -3.07
C ILE A 100 4.76 14.06 -1.96
N ARG A 101 6.09 14.02 -2.10
CA ARG A 101 6.99 13.51 -1.06
C ARG A 101 6.81 14.27 0.26
N LYS A 102 6.82 15.61 0.21
CA LYS A 102 6.62 16.45 1.41
C LYS A 102 5.24 16.27 2.02
N ASP A 103 4.22 16.14 1.19
CA ASP A 103 2.84 15.95 1.65
C ASP A 103 2.67 14.57 2.30
N LEU A 104 3.36 13.53 1.80
CA LEU A 104 3.46 12.21 2.44
C LEU A 104 4.23 12.27 3.77
N GLU A 105 5.39 12.93 3.82
CA GLU A 105 6.21 13.05 5.04
C GLU A 105 5.51 13.86 6.15
N SER A 106 4.53 14.68 5.79
CA SER A 106 3.76 15.52 6.70
C SER A 106 2.35 14.98 7.00
N ASP A 107 2.02 13.78 6.52
CA ASP A 107 0.69 13.16 6.63
C ASP A 107 -0.45 14.06 6.11
N THR A 108 -0.15 14.95 5.17
CA THR A 108 -1.12 15.89 4.57
C THR A 108 -1.99 15.20 3.51
N ILE A 109 -1.47 14.16 2.88
CA ILE A 109 -2.19 13.31 1.93
C ILE A 109 -2.06 11.83 2.34
N THR A 110 -3.06 11.03 2.00
CA THR A 110 -3.00 9.58 2.23
C THR A 110 -2.05 8.90 1.23
N PRO A 111 -1.50 7.72 1.55
CA PRO A 111 -0.68 6.95 0.61
C PRO A 111 -1.38 6.64 -0.71
N SER A 112 -2.69 6.37 -0.67
CA SER A 112 -3.52 6.12 -1.85
C SER A 112 -3.62 7.36 -2.75
N GLU A 113 -3.89 8.53 -2.16
CA GLU A 113 -3.93 9.81 -2.88
C GLU A 113 -2.58 10.15 -3.51
N ALA A 114 -1.48 9.93 -2.78
CA ALA A 114 -0.13 10.13 -3.30
C ALA A 114 0.15 9.24 -4.52
N ARG A 115 -0.15 7.94 -4.44
CA ARG A 115 0.02 7.01 -5.58
C ARG A 115 -0.83 7.42 -6.78
N HIS A 116 -2.04 7.91 -6.55
CA HIS A 116 -2.88 8.44 -7.62
C HIS A 116 -2.26 9.68 -8.27
N ALA A 117 -1.81 10.66 -7.47
CA ALA A 117 -1.18 11.88 -7.96
C ALA A 117 0.12 11.60 -8.74
N ILE A 118 0.96 10.66 -8.27
CA ILE A 118 2.16 10.21 -8.99
C ILE A 118 1.78 9.66 -10.35
N LYS A 119 0.74 8.83 -10.44
CA LYS A 119 0.27 8.27 -11.70
C LYS A 119 -0.18 9.35 -12.68
N GLU A 120 -0.86 10.40 -12.21
CA GLU A 120 -1.25 11.53 -13.07
C GLU A 120 -0.03 12.31 -13.56
N ILE A 121 0.96 12.58 -12.69
CA ILE A 121 2.22 13.23 -13.10
C ILE A 121 2.92 12.40 -14.19
N MET A 122 3.07 11.10 -13.96
CA MET A 122 3.78 10.20 -14.87
C MET A 122 3.03 9.91 -16.17
N ARG A 123 1.73 10.24 -16.28
CA ARG A 123 1.00 10.19 -17.57
C ARG A 123 1.35 11.36 -18.49
N HIS A 124 1.79 12.47 -17.92
CA HIS A 124 2.11 13.70 -18.65
C HIS A 124 3.61 13.85 -18.93
N HIS A 125 4.44 12.99 -18.34
CA HIS A 125 5.84 12.78 -18.67
C HIS A 125 5.98 11.85 -19.89
#